data_AF-A0A1H5HKV7-F1
#
_entry.id   AF-A0A1H5HKV7-F1
#
_cell.length_a   1.000
_cell.length_b   1.000
_cell.length_c   1.000
_cell.angle_alpha   90.00
_cell.angle_beta   90.00
_cell.angle_gamma   90.00
#
_symmetry.space_group_name_H-M   'P 1'
#
loop_
_entity.id
_entity.type
_entity.pdbx_description
1 polymer ?
#
loop_
_entity_poly.entity_id
_entity_poly.type
_entity_poly.pdbx_seq_one_letter_code
_entity_poly.pdbx_strand_id
1 'polypeptide(L)'
;MPNFAIVDSHVHLYDVERFRYGWLDAVPKLKRTSLLADFDAARGKVEVDKIVFAEVAIDPGLHLAEAAFIQGLADRDARLCGMVAHAPLEKGAAIEADLVALKQHRSLRGIRRLIETERDPSICLAPAFIEAVKLLPRHGLTFDICVKHWGLVYGIELARRCPETTFILDHIGKPDIRHRLREPWWGQIREMAALPNVVCKVSGVITEADHAHWQKDEVKPYIAHVIEAFGFDRVMYGSDWTVSSLTHPYPVFVELLDEVVAGASEADRRKLYRDTAIRIYRLDE
;
A
#
# COMPACT_ATOMS: atom_id res chain seq x y z
N MET A 1 20.00 -9.60 1.79
CA MET A 1 19.43 -8.36 1.23
C MET A 1 19.69 -8.31 -0.27
N PRO A 2 18.83 -7.67 -1.08
CA PRO A 2 19.07 -7.48 -2.52
C PRO A 2 20.36 -6.68 -2.75
N ASN A 3 21.10 -7.05 -3.80
CA ASN A 3 22.35 -6.41 -4.23
C ASN A 3 22.12 -5.34 -5.31
N PHE A 4 20.87 -4.89 -5.47
CA PHE A 4 20.43 -3.87 -6.41
C PHE A 4 19.45 -2.93 -5.69
N ALA A 5 19.27 -1.72 -6.23
CA ALA A 5 18.38 -0.73 -5.63
C ALA A 5 16.90 -1.10 -5.82
N ILE A 6 16.13 -1.00 -4.73
CA ILE A 6 14.72 -1.41 -4.67
C ILE A 6 13.77 -0.24 -4.91
N VAL A 7 12.51 -0.55 -5.18
CA VAL A 7 11.39 0.40 -5.22
C VAL A 7 10.53 0.13 -3.99
N ASP A 8 10.38 1.13 -3.13
CA ASP A 8 9.46 1.05 -2.00
C ASP A 8 8.08 1.54 -2.42
N SER A 9 7.15 0.61 -2.66
CA SER A 9 5.82 0.94 -3.17
C SER A 9 4.82 1.41 -2.11
N HIS A 10 5.21 1.50 -0.84
CA HIS A 10 4.29 1.87 0.24
C HIS A 10 5.01 2.60 1.37
N VAL A 11 5.01 3.93 1.29
CA VAL A 11 5.61 4.82 2.30
C VAL A 11 4.62 5.91 2.71
N HIS A 12 4.56 6.23 3.98
CA HIS A 12 3.80 7.31 4.59
C HIS A 12 4.75 8.44 4.98
N LEU A 13 4.49 9.64 4.47
CA LEU A 13 5.21 10.87 4.78
C LEU A 13 4.18 11.90 5.25
N TYR A 14 4.40 12.52 6.41
CA TYR A 14 3.42 13.46 6.96
C TYR A 14 4.07 14.47 7.90
N ASP A 15 3.46 15.65 7.98
CA ASP A 15 3.91 16.75 8.82
C ASP A 15 2.80 17.15 9.79
N VAL A 16 2.96 16.75 11.05
CA VAL A 16 1.95 16.98 12.11
C VAL A 16 1.91 18.43 12.58
N GLU A 17 2.89 19.26 12.19
CA GLU A 17 2.86 20.70 12.44
C GLU A 17 2.01 21.45 11.41
N ARG A 18 1.85 20.87 10.21
CA ARG A 18 1.05 21.46 9.11
C ARG A 18 -0.37 20.93 9.05
N PHE A 19 -0.54 19.64 9.32
CA PHE A 19 -1.80 18.95 9.11
C PHE A 19 -2.19 18.12 10.32
N ARG A 20 -3.49 17.87 10.46
CA ARG A 20 -4.04 17.03 11.50
C ARG A 20 -4.33 15.63 10.94
N TYR A 21 -3.84 14.63 11.67
CA TYR A 21 -4.07 13.21 11.42
C TYR A 21 -4.66 12.61 12.69
N GLY A 22 -5.98 12.60 12.82
CA GLY A 22 -6.66 12.25 14.07
C GLY A 22 -6.33 10.85 14.60
N TRP A 23 -6.03 9.91 13.72
CA TRP A 23 -5.67 8.55 14.12
C TRP A 23 -4.33 8.47 14.90
N LEU A 24 -3.43 9.45 14.73
CA LEU A 24 -2.17 9.51 15.47
C LEU A 24 -2.36 9.74 16.98
N ASP A 25 -3.53 10.26 17.40
CA ASP A 25 -3.87 10.41 18.82
C ASP A 25 -3.89 9.06 19.54
N ALA A 26 -4.25 7.98 18.84
CA ALA A 26 -4.26 6.62 19.37
C ALA A 26 -2.89 5.93 19.28
N VAL A 27 -1.90 6.52 18.58
CA VAL A 27 -0.58 5.93 18.34
C VAL A 27 0.54 6.94 18.63
N PRO A 28 0.79 7.28 19.91
CA PRO A 28 1.72 8.35 20.28
C PRO A 28 3.15 8.20 19.73
N LYS A 29 3.61 6.96 19.50
CA LYS A 29 4.93 6.67 18.91
C LYS A 29 5.09 7.24 17.48
N LEU A 30 3.99 7.40 16.75
CA LEU A 30 3.96 7.93 15.39
C LEU A 30 3.50 9.40 15.35
N LYS A 31 3.13 10.01 16.49
CA LYS A 31 2.64 11.38 16.54
C LYS A 31 3.78 12.41 16.45
N ARG A 32 4.50 12.39 15.33
CA ARG A 32 5.63 13.27 14.99
C ARG A 32 5.75 13.40 13.47
N THR A 33 6.31 14.49 13.00
CA THR A 33 6.62 14.68 11.57
C THR A 33 7.59 13.60 11.10
N SER A 34 7.29 13.00 9.95
CA SER A 34 8.06 11.91 9.34
C SER A 34 8.23 12.22 7.84
N LEU A 35 9.44 12.64 7.45
CA LEU A 35 9.76 13.10 6.10
C LEU A 35 10.89 12.27 5.47
N LEU A 36 11.31 12.64 4.26
CA LEU A 36 12.32 11.91 3.47
C LEU A 36 13.66 11.75 4.20
N ALA A 37 14.08 12.75 5.01
CA ALA A 37 15.30 12.64 5.80
C ALA A 37 15.18 11.56 6.91
N ASP A 38 14.00 11.45 7.53
CA ASP A 38 13.72 10.41 8.53
C ASP A 38 13.62 9.03 7.87
N PHE A 39 13.05 8.96 6.67
CA PHE A 39 13.05 7.76 5.84
C PHE A 39 14.48 7.30 5.50
N ASP A 40 15.35 8.23 5.10
CA ASP A 40 16.77 7.96 4.81
C ASP A 40 17.52 7.42 6.02
N ALA A 41 17.27 7.99 7.21
CA ALA A 41 17.82 7.48 8.45
C ALA A 41 17.28 6.06 8.76
N ALA A 42 15.99 5.81 8.53
CA ALA A 42 15.35 4.53 8.83
C ALA A 42 15.80 3.39 7.91
N ARG A 43 15.90 3.62 6.59
CA ARG A 43 16.33 2.60 5.62
C ARG A 43 17.77 2.15 5.81
N GLY A 44 18.59 2.96 6.47
CA GLY A 44 20.00 2.69 6.70
C GLY A 44 20.75 2.45 5.38
N LYS A 45 21.30 1.24 5.21
CA LYS A 45 22.08 0.86 4.03
C LYS A 45 21.27 0.24 2.89
N VAL A 46 19.94 0.11 3.04
CA VAL A 46 19.11 -0.37 1.94
C VAL A 46 19.09 0.70 0.86
N GLU A 47 19.52 0.35 -0.35
CA GLU A 47 19.50 1.23 -1.50
C GLU A 47 18.07 1.32 -2.07
N VAL A 48 17.44 2.48 -1.94
CA VAL A 48 16.08 2.75 -2.42
C VAL A 48 16.16 3.76 -3.56
N ASP A 49 15.77 3.32 -4.76
CA ASP A 49 15.81 4.11 -5.99
C ASP A 49 14.53 4.93 -6.20
N LYS A 50 13.38 4.35 -5.86
CA LYS A 50 12.07 4.97 -6.03
C LYS A 50 11.16 4.70 -4.83
N ILE A 51 10.28 5.64 -4.56
CA ILE A 51 9.34 5.67 -3.44
C ILE A 51 7.96 6.00 -3.99
N VAL A 52 6.97 5.23 -3.57
CA VAL A 52 5.54 5.54 -3.76
C VAL A 52 4.93 5.91 -2.42
N PHE A 53 4.47 7.15 -2.31
CA PHE A 53 3.71 7.61 -1.17
C PHE A 53 2.31 7.00 -1.17
N ALA A 54 1.79 6.63 0.01
CA ALA A 54 0.39 6.27 0.23
C ALA A 54 -0.24 7.22 1.28
N GLU A 55 -1.43 7.75 0.97
CA GLU A 55 -2.20 8.68 1.83
C GLU A 55 -2.27 8.25 3.28
N VAL A 56 -2.20 9.19 4.23
CA VAL A 56 -1.96 8.85 5.64
C VAL A 56 -3.23 9.04 6.49
N ALA A 57 -4.42 8.88 5.90
CA ALA A 57 -5.70 9.14 6.55
C ALA A 57 -5.74 10.52 7.22
N ILE A 58 -5.35 11.55 6.47
CA ILE A 58 -5.46 12.94 6.90
C ILE A 58 -6.92 13.28 7.26
N ASP A 59 -7.13 14.21 8.19
CA ASP A 59 -8.48 14.57 8.62
C ASP A 59 -9.35 15.03 7.43
N PRO A 60 -10.68 14.76 7.48
CA PRO A 60 -11.58 14.99 6.36
C PRO A 60 -11.52 16.41 5.79
N GLY A 61 -11.48 16.50 4.46
CA GLY A 61 -11.43 17.77 3.72
C GLY A 61 -10.02 18.30 3.45
N LEU A 62 -8.97 17.63 3.93
CA LEU A 62 -7.57 18.02 3.72
C LEU A 62 -6.83 17.18 2.65
N HIS A 63 -7.50 16.23 1.99
CA HIS A 63 -6.87 15.30 1.04
C HIS A 63 -6.17 15.97 -0.14
N LEU A 64 -6.74 17.04 -0.70
CA LEU A 64 -6.08 17.83 -1.75
C LEU A 64 -4.84 18.57 -1.23
N ALA A 65 -4.88 19.03 0.03
CA ALA A 65 -3.75 19.69 0.66
C ALA A 65 -2.61 18.70 0.97
N GLU A 66 -2.94 17.48 1.39
CA GLU A 66 -1.96 16.38 1.53
C GLU A 66 -1.29 16.08 0.19
N ALA A 67 -2.08 15.89 -0.87
CA ALA A 67 -1.54 15.60 -2.20
C ALA A 67 -0.61 16.72 -2.71
N ALA A 68 -0.99 17.99 -2.52
CA ALA A 68 -0.16 19.13 -2.89
C ALA A 68 1.14 19.19 -2.06
N PHE A 69 1.08 18.87 -0.77
CA PHE A 69 2.27 18.80 0.08
C PHE A 69 3.23 17.71 -0.39
N ILE A 70 2.73 16.51 -0.67
CA ILE A 70 3.53 15.39 -1.16
C ILE A 70 4.12 15.67 -2.54
N GLN A 71 3.36 16.32 -3.44
CA GLN A 71 3.92 16.79 -4.70
C GLN A 71 5.08 17.77 -4.48
N GLY A 72 4.98 18.68 -3.50
CA GLY A 72 6.07 19.58 -3.14
C GLY A 72 7.32 18.88 -2.59
N LEU A 73 7.18 17.69 -1.98
CA LEU A 73 8.31 16.83 -1.62
C LEU A 73 8.89 16.13 -2.86
N ALA A 74 8.05 15.62 -3.76
CA ALA A 74 8.44 15.01 -5.02
C ALA A 74 9.16 16.00 -5.98
N ASP A 75 8.92 17.29 -5.82
CA ASP A 75 9.64 18.37 -6.52
C ASP A 75 11.08 18.55 -6.04
N ARG A 76 11.40 18.06 -4.84
CA ARG A 76 12.72 18.22 -4.20
C ARG A 76 13.53 16.94 -4.22
N ASP A 77 12.87 15.80 -4.31
CA ASP A 77 13.51 14.49 -4.34
C ASP A 77 12.86 13.59 -5.40
N ALA A 78 13.62 13.32 -6.47
CA ALA A 78 13.15 12.54 -7.61
C ALA A 78 12.86 11.07 -7.27
N ARG A 79 13.34 10.56 -6.12
CA ARG A 79 12.99 9.21 -5.67
C ARG A 79 11.50 9.11 -5.35
N LEU A 80 10.90 10.17 -4.83
CA LEU A 80 9.45 10.23 -4.59
C LEU A 80 8.72 10.50 -5.92
N CYS A 81 8.56 9.45 -6.72
CA CYS A 81 8.02 9.53 -8.07
C CYS A 81 6.60 8.94 -8.22
N GLY A 82 6.03 8.38 -7.15
CA GLY A 82 4.66 7.90 -7.11
C GLY A 82 3.89 8.40 -5.90
N MET A 83 2.60 8.67 -6.09
CA MET A 83 1.66 9.08 -5.06
C MET A 83 0.33 8.35 -5.25
N VAL A 84 -0.10 7.65 -4.22
CA VAL A 84 -1.45 7.12 -4.05
C VAL A 84 -2.17 8.06 -3.08
N ALA A 85 -3.04 8.91 -3.61
CA ALA A 85 -3.71 9.96 -2.85
C ALA A 85 -5.08 9.49 -2.31
N HIS A 86 -5.61 10.19 -1.31
CA HIS A 86 -6.99 9.99 -0.89
C HIS A 86 -7.96 10.67 -1.86
N ALA A 87 -9.09 10.00 -2.14
CA ALA A 87 -10.27 10.66 -2.70
C ALA A 87 -11.57 10.04 -2.14
N PRO A 88 -12.63 10.84 -1.93
CA PRO A 88 -13.87 10.41 -1.30
C PRO A 88 -14.78 9.66 -2.29
N LEU A 89 -14.53 8.36 -2.48
CA LEU A 89 -15.27 7.47 -3.41
C LEU A 89 -16.77 7.39 -3.14
N GLU A 90 -17.20 7.71 -1.93
CA GLU A 90 -18.61 7.78 -1.54
C GLU A 90 -19.40 8.85 -2.32
N LYS A 91 -18.70 9.80 -2.97
CA LYS A 91 -19.32 10.83 -3.84
C LYS A 91 -19.83 10.29 -5.18
N GLY A 92 -19.52 9.04 -5.57
CA GLY A 92 -19.88 8.52 -6.89
C GLY A 92 -19.31 9.37 -8.01
N ALA A 93 -20.11 9.63 -9.05
CA ALA A 93 -19.70 10.47 -10.17
C ALA A 93 -19.16 11.87 -9.78
N ALA A 94 -19.57 12.42 -8.63
CA ALA A 94 -19.11 13.74 -8.20
C ALA A 94 -17.63 13.76 -7.76
N ILE A 95 -16.96 12.60 -7.65
CA ILE A 95 -15.52 12.53 -7.40
C ILE A 95 -14.67 13.09 -8.56
N GLU A 96 -15.25 13.24 -9.76
CA GLU A 96 -14.53 13.74 -10.94
C GLU A 96 -13.80 15.07 -10.65
N ALA A 97 -14.40 15.95 -9.85
CA ALA A 97 -13.76 17.20 -9.44
C ALA A 97 -12.50 16.98 -8.58
N ASP A 98 -12.53 16.00 -7.67
CA ASP A 98 -11.38 15.61 -6.87
C ASP A 98 -10.28 14.99 -7.77
N LEU A 99 -10.65 14.11 -8.71
CA LEU A 99 -9.70 13.47 -9.63
C LEU A 99 -9.00 14.49 -10.54
N VAL A 100 -9.74 15.45 -11.10
CA VAL A 100 -9.19 16.54 -11.94
C VAL A 100 -8.21 17.42 -11.16
N ALA A 101 -8.52 17.72 -9.90
CA ALA A 101 -7.63 18.49 -9.04
C ALA A 101 -6.35 17.71 -8.71
N LEU A 102 -6.48 16.45 -8.29
CA LEU A 102 -5.35 15.58 -7.98
C LEU A 102 -4.46 15.35 -9.22
N LYS A 103 -5.06 15.28 -10.41
CA LYS A 103 -4.35 15.08 -11.68
C LYS A 103 -3.36 16.18 -12.05
N GLN A 104 -3.44 17.34 -11.41
CA GLN A 104 -2.43 18.39 -11.56
C GLN A 104 -1.07 17.99 -10.95
N HIS A 105 -1.03 16.98 -10.09
CA HIS A 105 0.19 16.48 -9.48
C HIS A 105 0.84 15.39 -10.34
N ARG A 106 2.03 15.67 -10.87
CA ARG A 106 2.76 14.74 -11.74
C ARG A 106 3.10 13.41 -11.08
N SER A 107 3.18 13.34 -9.75
CA SER A 107 3.47 12.10 -9.03
C SER A 107 2.23 11.22 -8.84
N LEU A 108 1.01 11.69 -9.13
CA LEU A 108 -0.21 10.92 -8.90
C LEU A 108 -0.24 9.65 -9.76
N ARG A 109 -0.46 8.49 -9.13
CA ARG A 109 -0.54 7.17 -9.78
C ARG A 109 -1.74 6.32 -9.35
N GLY A 110 -2.29 6.57 -8.17
CA GLY A 110 -3.43 5.81 -7.66
C GLY A 110 -4.26 6.60 -6.67
N ILE A 111 -5.40 6.01 -6.31
CA ILE A 111 -6.28 6.47 -5.25
C ILE A 111 -6.37 5.38 -4.18
N ARG A 112 -6.38 5.79 -2.92
CA ARG A 112 -6.69 4.92 -1.79
C ARG A 112 -7.82 5.51 -0.98
N ARG A 113 -8.69 4.63 -0.48
CA ARG A 113 -9.70 4.94 0.53
C ARG A 113 -9.70 3.82 1.55
N LEU A 114 -9.33 4.13 2.80
CA LEU A 114 -9.28 3.14 3.87
C LEU A 114 -10.67 2.54 4.12
N ILE A 115 -10.81 1.24 3.92
CA ILE A 115 -11.99 0.44 4.27
C ILE A 115 -11.79 -0.18 5.66
N GLU A 116 -10.53 -0.41 6.07
CA GLU A 116 -10.20 -1.06 7.33
C GLU A 116 -10.64 -0.34 8.61
N THR A 117 -10.88 0.96 8.54
CA THR A 117 -11.34 1.79 9.66
C THR A 117 -12.86 1.92 9.69
N GLU A 118 -13.55 1.46 8.65
CA GLU A 118 -15.00 1.56 8.53
C GLU A 118 -15.69 0.51 9.39
N ARG A 119 -16.79 0.91 10.02
CA ARG A 119 -17.60 -0.01 10.85
C ARG A 119 -18.21 -1.13 10.01
N ASP A 120 -18.61 -0.81 8.78
CA ASP A 120 -19.15 -1.74 7.81
C ASP A 120 -18.26 -1.76 6.55
N PRO A 121 -17.39 -2.77 6.40
CA PRO A 121 -16.51 -2.90 5.23
C PRO A 121 -17.27 -3.01 3.90
N SER A 122 -18.57 -3.32 3.90
CA SER A 122 -19.38 -3.41 2.68
C SER A 122 -19.66 -2.05 2.04
N ILE A 123 -19.28 -0.93 2.67
CA ILE A 123 -19.36 0.41 2.10
C ILE A 123 -18.72 0.50 0.70
N CYS A 124 -17.66 -0.28 0.46
CA CYS A 124 -16.98 -0.31 -0.83
C CYS A 124 -17.83 -0.95 -1.96
N LEU A 125 -18.93 -1.61 -1.61
CA LEU A 125 -19.91 -2.17 -2.55
C LEU A 125 -21.13 -1.27 -2.76
N ALA A 126 -21.19 -0.11 -2.10
CA ALA A 126 -22.24 0.86 -2.36
C ALA A 126 -22.20 1.31 -3.84
N PRO A 127 -23.36 1.54 -4.49
CA PRO A 127 -23.40 1.91 -5.90
C PRO A 127 -22.53 3.12 -6.26
N ALA A 128 -22.53 4.16 -5.42
CA ALA A 128 -21.69 5.35 -5.59
C ALA A 128 -20.20 5.00 -5.51
N PHE A 129 -19.78 4.19 -4.54
CA PHE A 129 -18.38 3.79 -4.41
C PHE A 129 -17.90 3.03 -5.66
N ILE A 130 -18.68 2.07 -6.15
CA ILE A 130 -18.37 1.31 -7.37
C ILE A 130 -18.31 2.24 -8.59
N GLU A 131 -19.26 3.18 -8.71
CA GLU A 131 -19.26 4.17 -9.79
C GLU A 131 -17.96 5.00 -9.79
N ALA A 132 -17.54 5.50 -8.62
CA ALA A 132 -16.32 6.26 -8.48
C ALA A 132 -15.06 5.44 -8.83
N VAL A 133 -14.98 4.19 -8.37
CA VAL A 133 -13.85 3.28 -8.70
C VAL A 133 -13.75 3.01 -10.20
N LYS A 134 -14.89 2.92 -10.91
CA LYS A 134 -14.95 2.74 -12.36
C LYS A 134 -14.48 3.97 -13.16
N LEU A 135 -14.39 5.15 -12.55
CA LEU A 135 -13.86 6.34 -13.20
C LEU A 135 -12.33 6.38 -13.22
N LEU A 136 -11.67 5.74 -12.25
CA LEU A 136 -10.22 5.79 -12.08
C LEU A 136 -9.42 5.39 -13.34
N PRO A 137 -9.80 4.35 -14.12
CA PRO A 137 -9.08 3.98 -15.35
C PRO A 137 -9.06 5.08 -16.41
N ARG A 138 -10.11 5.91 -16.49
CA ARG A 138 -10.17 7.05 -17.43
C ARG A 138 -9.11 8.11 -17.11
N HIS A 139 -8.72 8.16 -15.84
CA HIS A 139 -7.64 8.99 -15.34
C HIS A 139 -6.32 8.21 -15.28
N GLY A 140 -6.24 6.97 -15.74
CA GLY A 140 -5.03 6.14 -15.62
C GLY A 140 -4.57 5.97 -14.15
N LEU A 141 -5.53 5.87 -13.23
CA LEU A 141 -5.29 5.71 -11.80
C LEU A 141 -5.64 4.29 -11.36
N THR A 142 -4.82 3.75 -10.45
CA THR A 142 -5.10 2.50 -9.74
C THR A 142 -5.99 2.72 -8.52
N PHE A 143 -6.52 1.66 -7.95
CA PHE A 143 -7.15 1.69 -6.63
C PHE A 143 -6.45 0.77 -5.63
N ASP A 144 -6.00 1.32 -4.51
CA ASP A 144 -5.36 0.58 -3.44
C ASP A 144 -6.42 0.14 -2.41
N ILE A 145 -6.59 -1.18 -2.26
CA ILE A 145 -7.52 -1.81 -1.32
C ILE A 145 -6.82 -1.97 0.02
N CYS A 146 -7.08 -1.05 0.95
CA CYS A 146 -6.70 -1.21 2.35
C CYS A 146 -7.90 -1.71 3.18
N VAL A 147 -7.89 -3.01 3.48
CA VAL A 147 -8.95 -3.71 4.21
C VAL A 147 -8.34 -4.75 5.13
N LYS A 148 -9.02 -5.06 6.23
CA LYS A 148 -8.63 -6.16 7.14
C LYS A 148 -9.14 -7.50 6.64
N HIS A 149 -8.53 -8.60 7.09
CA HIS A 149 -8.90 -9.94 6.61
C HIS A 149 -10.40 -10.26 6.70
N TRP A 150 -11.12 -9.76 7.71
CA TRP A 150 -12.56 -9.98 7.85
C TRP A 150 -13.40 -9.23 6.81
N GLY A 151 -12.87 -8.17 6.23
CA GLY A 151 -13.51 -7.40 5.15
C GLY A 151 -13.03 -7.79 3.75
N LEU A 152 -12.06 -8.71 3.64
CA LEU A 152 -11.40 -9.04 2.36
C LEU A 152 -12.39 -9.55 1.30
N VAL A 153 -13.45 -10.26 1.71
CA VAL A 153 -14.55 -10.68 0.82
C VAL A 153 -15.20 -9.52 0.04
N TYR A 154 -15.33 -8.35 0.67
CA TYR A 154 -15.90 -7.17 0.01
C TYR A 154 -14.91 -6.54 -0.97
N GLY A 155 -13.61 -6.56 -0.65
CA GLY A 155 -12.56 -6.15 -1.58
C GLY A 155 -12.51 -7.03 -2.84
N ILE A 156 -12.65 -8.36 -2.66
CA ILE A 156 -12.73 -9.31 -3.78
C ILE A 156 -13.93 -8.99 -4.67
N GLU A 157 -15.10 -8.78 -4.06
CA GLU A 157 -16.32 -8.47 -4.81
C GLU A 157 -16.23 -7.12 -5.54
N LEU A 158 -15.63 -6.10 -4.93
CA LEU A 158 -15.36 -4.82 -5.59
C LEU A 158 -14.48 -5.01 -6.84
N ALA A 159 -13.40 -5.78 -6.70
CA ALA A 159 -12.47 -6.04 -7.80
C ALA A 159 -13.15 -6.79 -8.97
N ARG A 160 -14.04 -7.75 -8.66
CA ARG A 160 -14.88 -8.43 -9.66
C ARG A 160 -15.82 -7.47 -10.40
N ARG A 161 -16.41 -6.50 -9.70
CA ARG A 161 -17.37 -5.54 -10.27
C ARG A 161 -16.72 -4.43 -11.11
N CYS A 162 -15.41 -4.26 -11.01
CA CYS A 162 -14.66 -3.21 -11.71
C CYS A 162 -13.46 -3.81 -12.49
N PRO A 163 -13.69 -4.70 -13.47
CA PRO A 163 -12.61 -5.44 -14.13
C PRO A 163 -11.61 -4.56 -14.91
N GLU A 164 -11.99 -3.33 -15.27
CA GLU A 164 -11.12 -2.35 -15.94
C GLU A 164 -10.21 -1.58 -14.97
N THR A 165 -10.51 -1.61 -13.67
CA THR A 165 -9.68 -0.97 -12.64
C THR A 165 -8.58 -1.92 -12.21
N THR A 166 -7.34 -1.43 -12.23
CA THR A 166 -6.21 -2.14 -11.61
C THR A 166 -6.24 -1.91 -10.11
N PHE A 167 -6.35 -2.99 -9.36
CA PHE A 167 -6.39 -2.98 -7.90
C PHE A 167 -5.06 -3.40 -7.30
N ILE A 168 -4.67 -2.75 -6.22
CA ILE A 168 -3.52 -3.13 -5.42
C ILE A 168 -4.02 -3.53 -4.04
N LEU A 169 -3.88 -4.81 -3.69
CA LEU A 169 -4.15 -5.27 -2.33
C LEU A 169 -3.02 -4.78 -1.42
N ASP A 170 -3.34 -3.87 -0.51
CA ASP A 170 -2.39 -3.40 0.50
C ASP A 170 -2.14 -4.49 1.55
N HIS A 171 -0.91 -4.52 2.06
CA HIS A 171 -0.49 -5.32 3.20
C HIS A 171 -0.94 -6.78 3.19
N ILE A 172 -0.89 -7.42 2.02
CA ILE A 172 -1.38 -8.79 1.80
C ILE A 172 -2.81 -9.05 2.34
N GLY A 173 -3.65 -8.02 2.43
CA GLY A 173 -5.01 -8.14 2.98
C GLY A 173 -5.07 -8.34 4.50
N LYS A 174 -4.02 -7.93 5.23
CA LYS A 174 -3.92 -7.83 6.70
C LYS A 174 -4.44 -9.08 7.45
N PRO A 175 -3.78 -10.25 7.26
CA PRO A 175 -4.13 -11.50 7.95
C PRO A 175 -4.02 -11.38 9.47
N ASP A 176 -4.75 -12.21 10.23
CA ASP A 176 -4.59 -12.30 11.68
C ASP A 176 -3.36 -13.14 12.06
N ILE A 177 -2.16 -12.60 11.87
CA ILE A 177 -0.93 -13.34 12.15
C ILE A 177 -0.77 -13.55 13.65
N ARG A 178 -1.16 -12.54 14.46
CA ARG A 178 -1.14 -12.62 15.92
C ARG A 178 -1.90 -13.85 16.44
N HIS A 179 -3.06 -14.15 15.87
CA HIS A 179 -3.86 -15.33 16.23
C HIS A 179 -3.62 -16.54 15.32
N ARG A 180 -2.64 -16.45 14.40
CA ARG A 180 -2.25 -17.48 13.43
C ARG A 180 -3.42 -17.98 12.57
N LEU A 181 -4.35 -17.09 12.25
CA LEU A 181 -5.53 -17.42 11.46
C LEU A 181 -5.15 -17.63 9.99
N ARG A 182 -5.38 -18.85 9.50
CA ARG A 182 -5.18 -19.18 8.07
C ARG A 182 -6.45 -18.94 7.26
N GLU A 183 -7.54 -19.62 7.60
CA GLU A 183 -8.80 -19.46 6.89
C GLU A 183 -9.72 -18.48 7.60
N PRO A 184 -10.53 -17.68 6.86
CA PRO A 184 -10.73 -17.73 5.40
C PRO A 184 -9.68 -16.98 4.57
N TRP A 185 -8.67 -16.35 5.19
CA TRP A 185 -7.71 -15.48 4.50
C TRP A 185 -6.94 -16.23 3.39
N TRP A 186 -6.52 -17.48 3.60
CA TRP A 186 -5.79 -18.27 2.60
C TRP A 186 -6.64 -18.51 1.34
N GLY A 187 -7.89 -18.93 1.52
CA GLY A 187 -8.85 -19.07 0.43
C GLY A 187 -9.10 -17.75 -0.30
N GLN A 188 -9.30 -16.67 0.46
CA GLN A 188 -9.59 -15.35 -0.11
C GLN A 188 -8.40 -14.74 -0.86
N ILE A 189 -7.16 -15.00 -0.44
CA ILE A 189 -5.97 -14.63 -1.22
C ILE A 189 -5.92 -15.35 -2.56
N ARG A 190 -6.28 -16.64 -2.62
CA ARG A 190 -6.37 -17.37 -3.88
C ARG A 190 -7.48 -16.82 -4.77
N GLU A 191 -8.64 -16.49 -4.20
CA GLU A 191 -9.73 -15.85 -4.94
C GLU A 191 -9.32 -14.48 -5.50
N MET A 192 -8.63 -13.66 -4.70
CA MET A 192 -8.13 -12.37 -5.14
C MET A 192 -7.06 -12.53 -6.24
N ALA A 193 -6.14 -13.47 -6.08
CA ALA A 193 -5.10 -13.75 -7.06
C ALA A 193 -5.68 -14.29 -8.38
N ALA A 194 -6.83 -14.96 -8.37
CA ALA A 194 -7.51 -15.40 -9.58
C ALA A 194 -8.07 -14.23 -10.42
N LEU A 195 -8.18 -13.02 -9.85
CA LEU A 195 -8.59 -11.83 -10.58
C LEU A 195 -7.38 -11.20 -11.30
N PRO A 196 -7.37 -11.10 -12.64
CA PRO A 196 -6.20 -10.66 -13.39
C PRO A 196 -5.89 -9.17 -13.20
N ASN A 197 -6.87 -8.38 -12.78
CA ASN A 197 -6.75 -6.95 -12.51
C ASN A 197 -6.27 -6.64 -11.07
N VAL A 198 -5.88 -7.65 -10.28
CA VAL A 198 -5.37 -7.46 -8.92
C VAL A 198 -3.89 -7.80 -8.82
N VAL A 199 -3.17 -6.92 -8.14
CA VAL A 199 -1.76 -7.01 -7.76
C VAL A 199 -1.66 -6.90 -6.24
N CYS A 200 -0.63 -7.45 -5.61
CA CYS A 200 -0.51 -7.47 -4.15
C CYS A 200 0.79 -6.80 -3.68
N LYS A 201 0.70 -5.95 -2.65
CA LYS A 201 1.86 -5.45 -1.93
C LYS A 201 2.22 -6.38 -0.78
N VAL A 202 3.45 -6.90 -0.83
CA VAL A 202 4.10 -7.55 0.31
C VAL A 202 4.67 -6.45 1.20
N SER A 203 3.83 -5.97 2.11
CA SER A 203 4.07 -4.81 2.99
C SER A 203 3.30 -4.96 4.30
N GLY A 204 3.63 -4.20 5.36
CA GLY A 204 2.84 -4.16 6.59
C GLY A 204 2.57 -5.52 7.26
N VAL A 205 3.34 -6.57 6.93
CA VAL A 205 2.98 -7.94 7.32
C VAL A 205 3.29 -8.17 8.80
N ILE A 206 4.45 -7.68 9.26
CA ILE A 206 4.91 -7.87 10.65
C ILE A 206 4.01 -7.10 11.63
N THR A 207 3.39 -5.98 11.23
CA THR A 207 2.46 -5.23 12.07
C THR A 207 1.16 -5.96 12.36
N GLU A 208 0.84 -7.02 11.61
CA GLU A 208 -0.32 -7.88 11.91
C GLU A 208 0.01 -9.04 12.88
N ALA A 209 1.28 -9.19 13.26
CA ALA A 209 1.74 -10.12 14.28
C ALA A 209 1.72 -9.47 15.68
N ASP A 210 2.24 -10.17 16.70
CA ASP A 210 2.43 -9.54 18.02
C ASP A 210 3.52 -8.45 17.94
N HIS A 211 3.13 -7.19 18.20
CA HIS A 211 4.04 -6.05 18.02
C HIS A 211 5.33 -6.12 18.84
N ALA A 212 5.34 -6.85 19.96
CA ALA A 212 6.48 -6.92 20.87
C ALA A 212 7.29 -8.22 20.72
N HIS A 213 6.65 -9.32 20.35
CA HIS A 213 7.25 -10.65 20.43
C HIS A 213 7.16 -11.47 19.13
N TRP A 214 6.86 -10.82 18.01
CA TRP A 214 6.74 -11.52 16.73
C TRP A 214 8.00 -12.34 16.40
N GLN A 215 7.81 -13.45 15.70
CA GLN A 215 8.87 -14.36 15.25
C GLN A 215 8.84 -14.53 13.74
N LYS A 216 10.00 -14.66 13.11
CA LYS A 216 10.08 -14.82 11.64
C LYS A 216 9.20 -15.98 11.13
N ASP A 217 9.23 -17.12 11.81
CA ASP A 217 8.55 -18.34 11.37
C ASP A 217 7.01 -18.26 11.41
N GLU A 218 6.43 -17.30 12.13
CA GLU A 218 4.98 -17.09 12.09
C GLU A 218 4.55 -16.16 10.94
N VAL A 219 5.46 -15.31 10.46
CA VAL A 219 5.20 -14.35 9.38
C VAL A 219 5.48 -14.96 8.00
N LYS A 220 6.60 -15.69 7.87
CA LYS A 220 7.05 -16.28 6.58
C LYS A 220 5.96 -17.05 5.82
N PRO A 221 5.11 -17.90 6.46
CA PRO A 221 4.09 -18.66 5.75
C PRO A 221 3.05 -17.79 5.02
N TYR A 222 2.72 -16.61 5.57
CA TYR A 222 1.75 -15.69 4.95
C TYR A 222 2.35 -15.02 3.71
N ILE A 223 3.61 -14.61 3.79
CA ILE A 223 4.33 -14.04 2.64
C ILE A 223 4.46 -15.09 1.52
N ALA A 224 4.88 -16.32 1.88
CA ALA A 224 5.04 -17.41 0.93
C ALA A 224 3.71 -17.74 0.22
N HIS A 225 2.61 -17.83 0.96
CA HIS A 225 1.28 -18.09 0.40
C HIS A 225 0.86 -17.03 -0.63
N VAL A 226 1.15 -15.75 -0.37
CA VAL A 226 0.84 -14.64 -1.29
C VAL A 226 1.67 -14.72 -2.55
N ILE A 227 2.98 -14.95 -2.43
CA ILE A 227 3.88 -15.08 -3.58
C ILE A 227 3.49 -16.29 -4.44
N GLU A 228 3.16 -17.41 -3.82
CA GLU A 228 2.67 -18.61 -4.51
C GLU A 228 1.35 -18.34 -5.26
N ALA A 229 0.39 -17.67 -4.62
CA ALA A 229 -0.92 -17.41 -5.22
C ALA A 229 -0.86 -16.38 -6.37
N PHE A 230 -0.16 -15.26 -6.19
CA PHE A 230 -0.13 -14.17 -7.17
C PHE A 230 0.92 -14.37 -8.26
N GLY A 231 2.04 -15.01 -7.93
CA GLY A 231 3.25 -15.07 -8.73
C GLY A 231 4.06 -13.77 -8.69
N PHE A 232 5.36 -13.86 -9.04
CA PHE A 232 6.30 -12.73 -8.98
C PHE A 232 5.89 -11.54 -9.85
N ASP A 233 5.17 -11.76 -10.95
CA ASP A 233 4.68 -10.70 -11.84
C ASP A 233 3.57 -9.84 -11.22
N ARG A 234 2.98 -10.25 -10.09
CA ARG A 234 1.88 -9.53 -9.43
C ARG A 234 2.07 -9.33 -7.93
N VAL A 235 3.31 -9.44 -7.45
CA VAL A 235 3.70 -9.01 -6.12
C VAL A 235 4.73 -7.88 -6.19
N MET A 236 4.63 -6.93 -5.28
CA MET A 236 5.61 -5.85 -5.14
C MET A 236 5.95 -5.59 -3.66
N TYR A 237 7.18 -5.20 -3.39
CA TYR A 237 7.65 -4.81 -2.06
C TYR A 237 7.11 -3.44 -1.65
N GLY A 238 6.74 -3.30 -0.38
CA GLY A 238 6.53 -1.99 0.26
C GLY A 238 6.90 -2.09 1.74
N SER A 239 7.54 -1.08 2.31
CA SER A 239 7.99 -1.13 3.70
C SER A 239 6.89 -0.86 4.72
N ASP A 240 5.83 -0.16 4.30
CA ASP A 240 4.82 0.40 5.21
C ASP A 240 5.43 1.37 6.24
N TRP A 241 6.62 1.92 5.95
CA TRP A 241 7.21 2.96 6.78
C TRP A 241 6.35 4.22 6.67
N THR A 242 6.06 5.00 7.71
CA THR A 242 6.59 4.94 9.07
C THR A 242 5.86 3.95 9.99
N VAL A 243 4.69 3.43 9.61
CA VAL A 243 3.86 2.58 10.46
C VAL A 243 4.59 1.31 10.90
N SER A 244 5.34 0.67 9.99
CA SER A 244 6.16 -0.51 10.28
C SER A 244 7.19 -0.33 11.41
N SER A 245 7.61 0.91 11.68
CA SER A 245 8.52 1.23 12.80
C SER A 245 7.94 0.93 14.19
N LEU A 246 6.62 0.65 14.28
CA LEU A 246 5.97 0.18 15.50
C LEU A 246 6.45 -1.21 15.94
N THR A 247 6.95 -2.02 15.02
CA THR A 247 7.30 -3.44 15.28
C THR A 247 8.73 -3.79 14.90
N HIS A 248 9.31 -3.15 13.87
CA HIS A 248 10.66 -3.49 13.41
C HIS A 248 11.35 -2.32 12.68
N PRO A 249 12.70 -2.28 12.67
CA PRO A 249 13.47 -1.40 11.79
C PRO A 249 13.30 -1.77 10.31
N TYR A 250 13.40 -0.78 9.41
CA TYR A 250 13.23 -0.97 7.97
C TYR A 250 14.04 -2.14 7.37
N PRO A 251 15.37 -2.30 7.65
CA PRO A 251 16.15 -3.38 7.03
C PRO A 251 15.68 -4.79 7.44
N VAL A 252 15.04 -4.93 8.61
CA VAL A 252 14.60 -6.24 9.12
C VAL A 252 13.54 -6.86 8.21
N PHE A 253 12.65 -6.06 7.63
CA PHE A 253 11.65 -6.59 6.71
C PHE A 253 12.26 -6.98 5.36
N VAL A 254 13.23 -6.22 4.88
CA VAL A 254 13.98 -6.55 3.66
C VAL A 254 14.75 -7.87 3.85
N GLU A 255 15.41 -8.05 5.00
CA GLU A 255 16.09 -9.29 5.35
C GLU A 255 15.13 -10.48 5.44
N LEU A 256 13.99 -10.31 6.13
CA LEU A 256 12.96 -11.34 6.24
C LEU A 256 12.44 -11.77 4.86
N LEU A 257 12.11 -10.80 4.00
CA LEU A 257 11.60 -11.08 2.67
C LEU A 257 12.65 -11.77 1.81
N ASP A 258 13.92 -11.36 1.92
CA ASP A 258 15.04 -12.00 1.22
C ASP A 258 15.24 -13.46 1.65
N GLU A 259 15.05 -13.78 2.93
CA GLU A 259 15.03 -15.17 3.41
C GLU A 259 13.87 -15.98 2.79
N VAL A 260 12.68 -15.39 2.66
CA VAL A 260 11.52 -16.06 2.05
C VAL A 260 11.76 -16.37 0.58
N VAL A 261 12.42 -15.47 -0.16
CA VAL A 261 12.66 -15.62 -1.60
C VAL A 261 14.07 -16.10 -1.95
N ALA A 262 14.80 -16.69 -0.99
CA ALA A 262 16.19 -17.11 -1.18
C ALA A 262 16.38 -18.12 -2.33
N GLY A 263 15.35 -18.92 -2.65
CA GLY A 263 15.35 -19.86 -3.77
C GLY A 263 14.85 -19.29 -5.11
N ALA A 264 14.40 -18.03 -5.14
CA ALA A 264 13.88 -17.41 -6.35
C ALA A 264 15.02 -16.96 -7.29
N SER A 265 14.73 -16.92 -8.60
CA SER A 265 15.68 -16.40 -9.58
C SER A 265 15.95 -14.91 -9.34
N GLU A 266 17.09 -14.39 -9.84
CA GLU A 266 17.35 -12.95 -9.79
C GLU A 266 16.25 -12.14 -10.49
N ALA A 267 15.75 -12.64 -11.63
CA ALA A 267 14.66 -12.01 -12.36
C ALA A 267 13.37 -11.91 -11.52
N ASP A 268 13.02 -12.97 -10.79
CA ASP A 268 11.84 -12.97 -9.91
C ASP A 268 12.01 -12.04 -8.70
N ARG A 269 13.21 -12.03 -8.11
CA ARG A 269 13.54 -11.08 -7.04
C ARG A 269 13.43 -9.64 -7.54
N ARG A 270 13.88 -9.34 -8.77
CA ARG A 270 13.73 -8.00 -9.37
C ARG A 270 12.27 -7.62 -9.59
N LYS A 271 11.41 -8.54 -10.04
CA LYS A 271 9.97 -8.29 -10.14
C LYS A 271 9.37 -7.88 -8.80
N LEU A 272 9.64 -8.65 -7.74
CA LEU A 272 9.15 -8.36 -6.38
C LEU A 272 9.69 -7.03 -5.84
N TYR A 273 11.00 -6.81 -5.91
CA TYR A 273 11.63 -5.65 -5.26
C TYR A 273 11.58 -4.36 -6.09
N ARG A 274 11.23 -4.44 -7.39
CA ARG A 274 11.39 -3.30 -8.30
C ARG A 274 10.38 -3.28 -9.45
N ASP A 275 10.46 -4.26 -10.35
CA ASP A 275 9.91 -4.10 -11.71
C ASP A 275 8.37 -4.13 -11.72
N THR A 276 7.73 -4.87 -10.80
CA THR A 276 6.26 -4.88 -10.67
C THR A 276 5.75 -3.51 -10.22
N ALA A 277 6.39 -2.87 -9.24
CA ALA A 277 5.98 -1.53 -8.80
C ALA A 277 6.16 -0.48 -9.90
N ILE A 278 7.29 -0.52 -10.61
CA ILE A 278 7.57 0.40 -11.72
C ILE A 278 6.50 0.30 -12.81
N ARG A 279 6.15 -0.92 -13.24
CA ARG A 279 5.14 -1.15 -14.28
C ARG A 279 3.74 -0.74 -13.81
N ILE A 280 3.32 -1.16 -12.62
CA ILE A 280 1.95 -0.95 -12.15
C ILE A 280 1.69 0.52 -11.81
N TYR A 281 2.69 1.22 -11.28
CA TYR A 281 2.60 2.65 -10.98
C TYR A 281 3.22 3.56 -12.04
N ARG A 282 3.63 3.07 -13.22
CA ARG A 282 4.17 3.91 -14.31
C ARG A 282 5.25 4.88 -13.80
N LEU A 283 6.31 4.33 -13.18
CA LEU A 283 7.34 5.11 -12.49
C LEU A 283 8.56 5.45 -13.37
N ASP A 284 8.57 5.01 -14.62
CA ASP A 284 9.60 5.33 -15.62
C ASP A 284 9.22 6.52 -16.51
N GLU A 285 8.03 7.10 -16.29
CA GLU A 285 7.47 8.26 -17.00
C GLU A 285 7.73 9.58 -16.27
#